data_AF-A0A945EWC4-F1
#
_entry.id   AF-A0A945EWC4-F1
#
_cell.length_a   1.000
_cell.length_b   1.000
_cell.length_c   1.000
_cell.angle_alpha   90.00
_cell.angle_beta   90.00
_cell.angle_gamma   90.00
#
_symmetry.space_group_name_H-M   'P 1'
#
loop_
_entity.id
_entity.type
_entity.pdbx_description
1 polymer ?
#
loop_
_entity_poly.entity_id
_entity_poly.type
_entity_poly.pdbx_seq_one_letter_code
_entity_poly.pdbx_strand_id
1 'polypeptide(L)'
;MVKEIQLRISLVEERMEQILFHKSSKVLGIDKNQISAVKVLRKSIDARKKKILFNYKVAVYIDEEISEKPDYTFDYKDVSEAKEIHIIGFGPAGMYAALRCIELGFKPVVLERGKNVQERRRDLKAINQDHIVNNDSNYCFGEGGAGTYSDGKLYTRSLKRGDVRRIFE
;
A
#
# COMPACT_ATOMS: atom_id res chain seq x y z
N MET A 1 -10.14 22.69 12.30
CA MET A 1 -8.71 22.35 12.41
C MET A 1 -8.51 20.84 12.41
N VAL A 2 -7.36 20.33 11.96
CA VAL A 2 -7.02 18.90 12.01
C VAL A 2 -5.98 18.61 13.11
N LYS A 3 -6.25 17.62 13.97
CA LYS A 3 -5.31 17.15 15.01
C LYS A 3 -4.98 15.68 14.84
N GLU A 4 -3.69 15.35 14.78
CA GLU A 4 -3.24 13.95 14.84
C GLU A 4 -3.06 13.48 16.28
N ILE A 5 -3.72 12.39 16.65
CA ILE A 5 -3.60 11.79 17.99
C ILE A 5 -3.39 10.29 17.94
N GLN A 6 -2.88 9.74 19.04
CA GLN A 6 -2.77 8.30 19.24
C GLN A 6 -3.84 7.81 20.22
N LEU A 7 -4.56 6.76 19.85
CA LEU A 7 -5.58 6.13 20.67
C LEU A 7 -5.23 4.68 20.93
N ARG A 8 -5.42 4.22 22.17
CA ARG A 8 -5.35 2.81 22.54
C ARG A 8 -6.73 2.28 22.85
N ILE A 9 -7.11 1.23 22.13
CA ILE A 9 -8.47 0.68 22.15
C ILE A 9 -8.38 -0.82 22.38
N SER A 10 -9.10 -1.33 23.38
CA SER A 10 -9.17 -2.77 23.62
C SER A 10 -10.06 -3.47 22.58
N LEU A 11 -9.92 -4.80 22.46
CA LEU A 11 -10.76 -5.61 21.57
C LEU A 11 -12.27 -5.44 21.82
N VAL A 12 -12.66 -5.16 23.06
CA VAL A 12 -14.07 -4.95 23.43
C VAL A 12 -14.54 -3.57 23.01
N GLU A 13 -13.76 -2.54 23.31
CA GLU A 13 -14.07 -1.15 22.94
C GLU A 13 -14.13 -0.97 21.41
N GLU A 14 -13.29 -1.68 20.67
CA GLU A 14 -13.25 -1.61 19.20
C GLU A 14 -14.56 -2.02 18.53
N ARG A 15 -15.37 -2.85 19.20
CA ARG A 15 -16.69 -3.28 18.73
C ARG A 15 -17.77 -2.21 18.95
N MET A 16 -17.48 -1.19 19.75
CA MET A 16 -18.43 -0.11 20.01
C MET A 16 -18.46 0.84 18.83
N GLU A 17 -19.66 1.16 18.35
CA GLU A 17 -19.83 2.17 17.32
C GLU A 17 -19.25 3.52 17.76
N GLN A 18 -18.64 4.23 16.82
CA GLN A 18 -18.11 5.59 17.06
C GLN A 18 -17.06 5.66 18.18
N ILE A 19 -16.41 4.54 18.54
CA ILE A 19 -15.39 4.51 19.61
C ILE A 19 -14.25 5.48 19.35
N LEU A 20 -13.84 5.65 18.09
CA LEU A 20 -12.78 6.58 17.70
C LEU A 20 -13.19 8.03 17.98
N PHE A 21 -14.43 8.43 17.69
CA PHE A 21 -14.95 9.76 18.02
C PHE A 21 -15.00 9.98 19.54
N HIS A 22 -15.55 9.01 20.28
CA HIS A 22 -15.65 9.11 21.73
C HIS A 22 -14.27 9.20 22.41
N LYS A 23 -13.32 8.36 21.99
CA LYS A 23 -11.94 8.41 22.50
C LYS A 23 -11.22 9.68 22.08
N SER A 24 -11.43 10.16 20.85
CA SER A 24 -10.86 11.42 20.37
C SER A 24 -11.37 12.62 21.17
N SER A 25 -12.68 12.72 21.39
CA SER A 25 -13.30 13.75 22.24
C SER A 25 -12.71 13.75 23.65
N LYS A 26 -12.58 12.57 24.28
CA LYS A 26 -11.97 12.45 25.62
C LYS A 26 -10.49 12.84 25.67
N VAL A 27 -9.69 12.44 24.68
CA VAL A 27 -8.26 12.77 24.64
C VAL A 27 -8.03 14.26 24.34
N LEU A 28 -8.89 14.86 23.50
CA LEU A 28 -8.77 16.26 23.10
C LEU A 28 -9.49 17.23 24.05
N GLY A 29 -10.35 16.74 24.94
CA GLY A 29 -11.14 17.56 25.85
C GLY A 29 -12.20 18.41 25.15
N ILE A 30 -12.74 17.93 24.02
CA ILE A 30 -13.71 18.65 23.18
C ILE A 30 -15.03 17.89 23.12
N ASP A 31 -16.12 18.59 22.79
CA ASP A 31 -17.42 17.94 22.59
C ASP A 31 -17.40 17.05 21.34
N LYS A 32 -18.13 15.93 21.36
CA LYS A 32 -18.19 15.01 20.22
C LYS A 32 -18.79 15.67 18.98
N ASN A 33 -19.70 16.64 19.15
CA ASN A 33 -20.35 17.36 18.06
C ASN A 33 -19.41 18.32 17.33
N GLN A 34 -18.29 18.71 17.95
CA GLN A 34 -17.24 19.50 17.30
C GLN A 34 -16.36 18.64 16.39
N ILE A 35 -16.40 17.30 16.53
CA ILE A 35 -15.62 16.40 15.68
C ILE A 35 -16.41 16.13 14.40
N SER A 36 -16.00 16.77 13.32
CA SER A 36 -16.56 16.58 11.99
C SER A 36 -16.19 15.22 11.41
N ALA A 37 -14.97 14.73 11.67
CA ALA A 37 -14.52 13.43 11.18
C ALA A 37 -13.32 12.86 11.94
N VAL A 38 -13.13 11.54 11.82
CA VAL A 38 -11.92 10.83 12.29
C VAL A 38 -11.39 9.93 11.18
N LYS A 39 -10.29 10.32 10.53
CA LYS A 39 -9.59 9.52 9.51
C LYS A 39 -8.53 8.65 10.18
N VAL A 40 -8.61 7.34 9.98
CA VAL A 40 -7.57 6.41 10.48
C VAL A 40 -6.34 6.54 9.59
N LEU A 41 -5.23 7.02 10.16
CA LEU A 41 -3.94 7.11 9.48
C LEU A 41 -3.15 5.80 9.61
N ARG A 42 -3.24 5.15 10.77
CA ARG A 42 -2.58 3.87 11.03
C ARG A 42 -3.35 3.07 12.06
N LYS A 43 -3.47 1.77 11.82
CA LYS A 43 -3.98 0.78 12.78
C LYS A 43 -2.93 -0.31 12.97
N SER A 44 -2.56 -0.59 14.20
CA SER A 44 -1.72 -1.74 14.55
C SER A 44 -2.26 -2.45 15.79
N ILE A 45 -1.87 -3.70 15.99
CA ILE A 45 -2.28 -4.51 17.12
C ILE A 45 -1.07 -4.85 18.00
N ASP A 46 -1.19 -4.64 19.30
CA ASP A 46 -0.27 -5.13 20.31
C ASP A 46 -0.88 -6.35 20.98
N ALA A 47 -0.44 -7.53 20.56
CA ALA A 47 -0.86 -8.83 21.09
C ALA A 47 0.22 -9.49 21.96
N ARG A 48 1.19 -8.73 22.48
CA ARG A 48 2.31 -9.27 23.29
C ARG A 48 1.92 -9.61 24.73
N LYS A 49 0.80 -9.07 25.22
CA LYS A 49 0.28 -9.27 26.59
C LYS A 49 -1.14 -9.87 26.53
N LYS A 50 -1.60 -10.41 27.67
CA LYS A 50 -2.98 -10.95 27.82
C LYS A 50 -4.05 -9.94 27.38
N LYS A 51 -3.87 -8.66 27.70
CA LYS A 51 -4.73 -7.59 27.21
C LYS A 51 -4.24 -7.15 25.83
N ILE A 52 -4.96 -7.57 24.80
CA ILE A 52 -4.72 -7.19 23.41
C ILE A 52 -5.29 -5.78 23.18
N LEU A 53 -4.49 -4.90 22.59
CA LEU A 53 -4.83 -3.51 22.32
C LEU A 53 -4.58 -3.17 20.85
N PHE A 54 -5.49 -2.44 20.23
CA PHE A 54 -5.23 -1.70 19.01
C PHE A 54 -4.57 -0.36 19.34
N ASN A 55 -3.52 -0.02 18.59
CA ASN A 55 -2.94 1.30 18.55
C ASN A 55 -3.39 1.99 17.25
N TYR A 56 -4.14 3.05 17.43
CA TYR A 56 -4.61 3.90 16.36
C TYR A 56 -3.79 5.17 16.30
N LYS A 57 -3.37 5.57 15.10
CA LYS A 57 -3.04 6.94 14.78
C LYS A 57 -4.19 7.48 13.94
N VAL A 58 -4.83 8.55 14.39
CA VAL A 58 -5.97 9.16 13.68
C VAL A 58 -5.74 10.65 13.46
N ALA A 59 -6.24 11.15 12.33
CA ALA A 59 -6.46 12.57 12.09
C ALA A 59 -7.90 12.92 12.46
N VAL A 60 -8.07 13.79 13.44
CA VAL A 60 -9.36 14.27 13.93
C VAL A 60 -9.63 15.64 13.34
N TYR A 61 -10.71 15.75 12.57
CA TYR A 61 -11.18 16.99 11.97
C TYR A 61 -12.17 17.64 12.95
N ILE A 62 -11.89 18.88 13.33
CA ILE A 62 -12.65 19.64 14.32
C ILE A 62 -13.24 20.86 13.62
N ASP A 63 -14.56 20.96 13.55
CA ASP A 63 -15.29 22.04 12.87
C ASP A 63 -14.76 22.33 11.45
N GLU A 64 -14.33 21.29 10.73
CA GLU A 64 -13.77 21.37 9.37
C GLU A 64 -14.22 20.19 8.53
N GLU A 65 -14.55 20.44 7.27
CA GLU A 65 -14.90 19.38 6.31
C GLU A 65 -13.69 18.53 5.93
N ILE A 66 -13.93 17.25 5.68
CA ILE A 66 -12.92 16.35 5.15
C ILE A 66 -12.59 16.78 3.73
N SER A 67 -11.32 16.99 3.42
CA SER A 67 -10.92 17.09 2.01
C SER A 67 -11.11 15.72 1.35
N GLU A 68 -12.06 15.62 0.42
CA GLU A 68 -12.27 14.42 -0.39
C GLU A 68 -11.16 14.19 -1.42
N LYS A 69 -10.23 15.14 -1.57
CA LYS A 69 -9.13 15.00 -2.52
C LYS A 69 -8.23 13.84 -2.08
N PRO A 70 -7.91 12.90 -2.98
CA PRO A 70 -6.94 11.87 -2.67
C PRO A 70 -5.60 12.52 -2.32
N ASP A 71 -4.94 12.00 -1.28
CA ASP A 71 -3.64 12.51 -0.80
C ASP A 71 -2.56 12.40 -1.89
N TYR A 72 -2.79 11.57 -2.91
CA TYR A 72 -1.92 11.36 -4.06
C TYR A 72 -2.70 11.46 -5.38
N THR A 73 -2.14 12.19 -6.34
CA THR A 73 -2.60 12.19 -7.74
C THR A 73 -1.42 11.85 -8.64
N PHE A 74 -1.59 10.82 -9.47
CA PHE A 74 -0.60 10.49 -10.49
C PHE A 74 -0.88 11.30 -11.75
N ASP A 75 0.10 12.09 -12.18
CA ASP A 75 0.04 12.84 -13.43
C ASP A 75 0.50 11.97 -14.60
N TYR A 76 -0.44 11.54 -15.42
CA TYR A 76 -0.19 10.71 -16.61
C TYR A 76 0.38 11.57 -17.74
N LYS A 77 1.67 11.89 -17.65
CA LYS A 77 2.39 12.60 -18.69
C LYS A 77 2.48 11.74 -19.95
N ASP A 78 2.21 12.35 -21.11
CA ASP A 78 2.57 11.76 -22.38
C ASP A 78 4.10 11.80 -22.54
N VAL A 79 4.71 10.62 -22.55
CA VAL A 79 6.15 10.40 -22.69
C VAL A 79 6.48 9.61 -23.95
N SER A 80 5.56 9.50 -24.91
CA SER A 80 5.72 8.71 -26.14
C SER A 80 6.96 9.08 -26.97
N GLU A 81 7.32 10.36 -26.98
CA GLU A 81 8.48 10.94 -27.68
C GLU A 81 9.65 11.31 -26.74
N ALA A 82 9.56 10.92 -25.46
CA ALA A 82 10.61 11.23 -24.48
C ALA A 82 11.82 10.28 -24.61
N LYS A 83 12.93 10.64 -23.93
CA LYS A 83 14.13 9.80 -23.88
C LYS A 83 13.82 8.42 -23.29
N GLU A 84 14.24 7.38 -24.01
CA GLU A 84 14.01 5.99 -23.63
C GLU A 84 14.90 5.51 -22.48
N ILE A 85 14.30 4.76 -21.57
CA ILE A 85 14.95 4.09 -20.45
C ILE A 85 14.54 2.62 -20.47
N HIS A 86 15.51 1.74 -20.73
CA HIS A 86 15.30 0.29 -20.73
C HIS A 86 15.31 -0.25 -19.31
N ILE A 87 14.28 -1.02 -18.95
CA ILE A 87 14.12 -1.66 -17.66
C ILE A 87 14.02 -3.16 -17.89
N ILE A 88 14.89 -3.94 -17.23
CA ILE A 88 14.91 -5.39 -17.36
C ILE A 88 14.21 -6.02 -16.16
N GLY A 89 13.10 -6.70 -16.44
CA GLY A 89 12.22 -7.36 -15.48
C GLY A 89 10.95 -6.58 -15.21
N PHE A 90 9.80 -7.24 -15.30
CA PHE A 90 8.48 -6.66 -14.99
C PHE A 90 7.95 -7.17 -13.65
N GLY A 91 8.82 -7.22 -12.63
CA GLY A 91 8.43 -7.38 -11.23
C GLY A 91 8.08 -6.04 -10.56
N PRO A 92 7.78 -6.02 -9.25
CA PRO A 92 7.42 -4.79 -8.54
C PRO A 92 8.47 -3.68 -8.69
N ALA A 93 9.77 -4.01 -8.60
CA ALA A 93 10.84 -3.04 -8.78
C ALA A 93 10.84 -2.42 -10.19
N GLY A 94 10.66 -3.23 -11.23
CA GLY A 94 10.61 -2.75 -12.62
C GLY A 94 9.37 -1.92 -12.90
N MET A 95 8.21 -2.32 -12.38
CA MET A 95 6.96 -1.57 -12.46
C MET A 95 7.10 -0.19 -11.81
N TYR A 96 7.62 -0.12 -10.58
CA TYR A 96 7.83 1.16 -9.89
C TYR A 96 8.91 2.02 -10.55
N ALA A 97 9.96 1.41 -11.11
CA ALA A 97 10.96 2.15 -11.89
C ALA A 97 10.34 2.76 -13.16
N ALA A 98 9.49 2.02 -13.86
CA ALA A 98 8.78 2.50 -15.05
C ALA A 98 7.82 3.66 -14.70
N LEU A 99 7.03 3.48 -13.63
CA LEU A 99 6.16 4.53 -13.11
C LEU A 99 6.95 5.81 -12.79
N ARG A 100 8.09 5.66 -12.12
CA ARG A 100 8.96 6.80 -11.78
C ARG A 100 9.58 7.45 -13.01
N CYS A 101 9.90 6.69 -14.06
CA CYS A 101 10.37 7.24 -15.33
C CYS A 101 9.31 8.17 -15.94
N ILE A 102 8.05 7.74 -15.98
CA ILE A 102 6.94 8.53 -16.52
C ILE A 102 6.78 9.86 -15.76
N GLU A 103 6.79 9.83 -14.42
CA GLU A 103 6.70 11.05 -13.60
C GLU A 103 7.81 12.06 -13.88
N LEU A 104 9.00 11.54 -14.15
CA LEU A 104 10.21 12.31 -14.46
C LEU A 104 10.28 12.71 -15.94
N GLY A 105 9.30 12.31 -16.77
CA GLY A 105 9.24 12.68 -18.19
C GLY A 105 10.13 11.82 -19.09
N PHE A 106 10.40 10.56 -18.72
CA PHE A 106 11.12 9.58 -19.53
C PHE A 106 10.18 8.50 -20.05
N LYS A 107 10.52 7.90 -21.20
CA LYS A 107 9.79 6.78 -21.80
C LYS A 107 10.35 5.44 -21.29
N PRO A 108 9.68 4.73 -20.37
CA PRO A 108 10.13 3.42 -19.96
C PRO A 108 9.84 2.37 -21.04
N VAL A 109 10.81 1.52 -21.33
CA VAL A 109 10.65 0.30 -22.14
C VAL A 109 10.98 -0.88 -21.23
N VAL A 110 9.95 -1.64 -20.83
CA VAL A 110 10.12 -2.75 -19.88
C VAL A 110 10.17 -4.07 -20.63
N LEU A 111 11.23 -4.84 -20.39
CA LEU A 111 11.46 -6.15 -20.99
C LEU A 111 11.34 -7.23 -19.93
N GLU A 112 10.48 -8.22 -20.16
CA GLU A 112 10.31 -9.36 -19.27
C GLU A 112 10.57 -10.65 -20.04
N ARG A 113 11.36 -11.56 -19.46
CA ARG A 113 11.71 -12.83 -20.11
C ARG A 113 10.53 -13.81 -20.11
N GLY A 114 9.71 -13.76 -19.07
CA GLY A 114 8.58 -14.67 -18.92
C GLY A 114 7.31 -14.15 -19.56
N LYS A 115 6.26 -14.95 -19.43
CA LYS A 115 4.98 -14.70 -20.08
C LYS A 115 4.13 -13.66 -19.35
N ASN A 116 3.10 -13.18 -20.04
CA ASN A 116 1.99 -12.46 -19.40
C ASN A 116 1.32 -13.33 -18.32
N VAL A 117 0.70 -12.67 -17.34
CA VAL A 117 0.18 -13.30 -16.12
C VAL A 117 -0.86 -14.36 -16.39
N GLN A 118 -1.68 -14.18 -17.45
CA GLN A 118 -2.73 -15.13 -17.80
C GLN A 118 -2.14 -16.44 -18.31
N GLU A 119 -1.14 -16.37 -19.19
CA GLU A 119 -0.46 -17.55 -19.72
C GLU A 119 0.40 -18.25 -18.66
N ARG A 120 1.05 -17.50 -17.76
CA ARG A 120 1.81 -18.05 -16.63
C ARG A 120 1.01 -19.06 -15.81
N ARG A 121 -0.31 -18.87 -15.67
CA ARG A 121 -1.19 -19.78 -14.91
C ARG A 121 -1.09 -21.23 -15.40
N ARG A 122 -0.92 -21.44 -16.71
CA ARG A 122 -0.81 -22.78 -17.30
C ARG A 122 0.53 -23.43 -16.95
N ASP A 123 1.62 -22.68 -17.07
CA ASP A 123 2.95 -23.17 -16.72
C ASP A 123 3.04 -23.48 -15.22
N LEU A 124 2.46 -22.64 -14.34
CA LEU A 124 2.41 -22.92 -12.90
C LEU A 124 1.55 -24.14 -12.55
N LYS A 125 0.46 -24.37 -13.28
CA LYS A 125 -0.34 -25.58 -13.12
C LYS A 125 0.50 -26.82 -13.44
N ALA A 126 1.25 -26.80 -14.54
CA ALA A 126 2.13 -27.90 -14.94
C ALA A 126 3.24 -28.17 -13.90
N ILE A 127 3.77 -27.13 -13.24
CA ILE A 127 4.72 -27.31 -12.13
C ILE A 127 4.08 -28.11 -10.98
N ASN A 128 2.85 -27.77 -10.61
CA ASN A 128 2.18 -28.40 -9.46
C ASN A 128 1.62 -29.79 -9.75
N GLN A 129 1.14 -30.03 -10.98
CA GLN A 129 0.45 -31.27 -11.35
C GLN A 129 1.37 -32.27 -12.03
N ASP A 130 2.21 -31.79 -12.94
CA ASP A 130 3.01 -32.63 -13.84
C ASP A 130 4.50 -32.61 -13.46
N HIS A 131 4.89 -31.79 -12.47
CA HIS A 131 6.28 -31.54 -12.07
C HIS A 131 7.18 -31.02 -13.21
N ILE A 132 6.59 -30.40 -14.23
CA ILE A 132 7.29 -29.82 -15.37
C ILE A 132 7.55 -28.34 -15.10
N VAL A 133 8.81 -27.92 -15.16
CA VAL A 133 9.21 -26.53 -14.97
C VAL A 133 9.63 -25.91 -16.29
N ASN A 134 8.95 -24.84 -16.69
CA ASN A 134 9.39 -23.99 -17.79
C ASN A 134 10.46 -23.00 -17.27
N ASN A 135 11.62 -22.97 -17.92
CA ASN A 135 12.78 -22.16 -17.49
C ASN A 135 12.53 -20.64 -17.59
N ASP A 136 11.60 -20.21 -18.44
CA ASP A 136 11.29 -18.79 -18.66
C ASP A 136 9.95 -18.37 -18.05
N SER A 137 9.08 -19.31 -17.66
CA SER A 137 7.75 -19.02 -17.12
C SER A 137 7.44 -19.91 -15.92
N ASN A 138 7.68 -19.37 -14.72
CA ASN A 138 7.58 -20.11 -13.45
C ASN A 138 7.29 -19.13 -12.31
N TYR A 139 7.40 -19.55 -11.05
CA TYR A 139 7.14 -18.67 -9.90
C TYR A 139 8.02 -17.41 -9.89
N CYS A 140 9.24 -17.47 -10.43
CA CYS A 140 10.19 -16.36 -10.41
C CYS A 140 10.03 -15.42 -11.61
N PHE A 141 9.72 -15.96 -12.80
CA PHE A 141 9.78 -15.22 -14.07
C PHE A 141 8.43 -15.05 -14.76
N GLY A 142 8.25 -13.87 -15.39
CA GLY A 142 7.04 -13.43 -16.07
C GLY A 142 6.38 -12.22 -15.40
N GLU A 143 5.23 -11.80 -15.93
CA GLU A 143 4.55 -10.58 -15.54
C GLU A 143 4.25 -10.49 -14.04
N GLY A 144 4.68 -9.40 -13.40
CA GLY A 144 4.64 -9.18 -11.94
C GLY A 144 5.73 -9.91 -11.15
N GLY A 145 6.63 -10.63 -11.84
CA GLY A 145 7.77 -11.33 -11.25
C GLY A 145 7.36 -12.34 -10.18
N ALA A 146 8.15 -12.43 -9.12
CA ALA A 146 7.89 -13.30 -7.97
C ALA A 146 6.74 -12.80 -7.06
N GLY A 147 6.33 -11.54 -7.19
CA GLY A 147 5.28 -10.95 -6.36
C GLY A 147 3.89 -11.48 -6.71
N THR A 148 3.65 -11.84 -7.98
CA THR A 148 2.34 -12.20 -8.53
C THR A 148 1.66 -13.37 -7.83
N TYR A 149 2.43 -14.39 -7.45
CA TYR A 149 1.92 -15.61 -6.81
C TYR A 149 2.41 -15.69 -5.35
N SER A 150 2.31 -14.57 -4.65
CA SER A 150 2.62 -14.43 -3.23
C SER A 150 1.38 -14.00 -2.44
N ASP A 151 1.49 -13.98 -1.11
CA ASP A 151 0.45 -13.44 -0.21
C ASP A 151 0.36 -11.89 -0.27
N GLY A 152 1.10 -11.23 -1.16
CA GLY A 152 1.00 -9.78 -1.39
C GLY A 152 1.40 -8.91 -0.19
N LYS A 153 2.13 -9.45 0.79
CA LYS A 153 2.51 -8.72 2.00
C LYS A 153 3.44 -7.57 1.67
N LEU A 154 2.97 -6.35 1.92
CA LEU A 154 3.79 -5.15 1.86
C LEU A 154 4.44 -4.92 3.23
N TYR A 155 5.75 -5.12 3.32
CA TYR A 155 6.53 -4.74 4.50
C TYR A 155 7.93 -4.32 4.10
N THR A 156 8.48 -3.34 4.83
CA THR A 156 9.91 -3.03 4.80
C THR A 156 10.38 -2.76 6.21
N ARG A 157 11.62 -3.19 6.50
CA ARG A 157 12.31 -2.88 7.76
C ARG A 157 13.26 -1.69 7.61
N SER A 158 13.40 -1.15 6.40
CA SER A 158 14.32 -0.06 6.09
C SER A 158 13.56 1.23 5.84
N LEU A 159 13.88 2.26 6.63
CA LEU A 159 13.43 3.65 6.41
C LEU A 159 14.58 4.52 5.89
N LYS A 160 15.74 3.94 5.58
CA LYS A 160 16.98 4.68 5.26
C LYS A 160 17.04 5.22 3.83
N ARG A 161 16.14 4.79 2.93
CA ARG A 161 16.24 5.02 1.48
C ARG A 161 15.00 5.69 0.89
N GLY A 162 14.68 6.87 1.40
CA GLY A 162 13.59 7.71 0.89
C GLY A 162 12.25 7.46 1.58
N ASP A 163 11.21 8.06 1.01
CA ASP A 163 9.86 8.02 1.56
C ASP A 163 9.18 6.69 1.23
N VAL A 164 9.19 5.79 2.21
CA VAL A 164 8.52 4.49 2.14
C VAL A 164 7.00 4.64 2.07
N ARG A 165 6.42 5.68 2.69
CA ARG A 165 4.96 5.82 2.75
C ARG A 165 4.38 6.04 1.37
N ARG A 166 5.05 6.84 0.54
CA ARG A 166 4.70 7.03 -0.86
C ARG A 166 4.51 5.72 -1.67
N ILE A 167 5.14 4.63 -1.24
CA ILE A 167 5.05 3.32 -1.91
C ILE A 167 3.95 2.45 -1.29
N PHE A 168 3.56 2.70 -0.04
CA PHE A 168 2.54 1.93 0.69
C PHE A 168 1.16 2.57 0.71
N GLU A 169 1.09 3.88 0.47
CA GLU A 169 -0.08 4.75 0.55
C GLU A 169 -0.31 5.40 -0.81
#